data_AF-A0A484HH05-F1
#
_entry.id   AF-A0A484HH05-F1
#
_cell.length_a   1.000
_cell.length_b   1.000
_cell.length_c   1.000
_cell.angle_alpha   90.00
_cell.angle_beta   90.00
_cell.angle_gamma   90.00
#
_symmetry.space_group_name_H-M   'P 1'
#
loop_
_entity.id
_entity.type
_entity.pdbx_description
1 polymer ?
#
loop_
_entity_poly.entity_id
_entity_poly.type
_entity_poly.pdbx_seq_one_letter_code
_entity_poly.pdbx_strand_id
1 'polypeptide(L)'
;MKCLNGLYCVHLELTSRCNKICWMCGRRKIDREYPEIAMKYGEMDFELVKKIANQMPEGIVVQLHNNGEPLMYSKFGKALNLFEKQIRCMDTNAKLIIEKADQIIGNLDTLTISVIENDPEGENQYELVKDFIKIKGRRGPNLVFRCLGDVDVEKWKALGGIIATRTLHNPMGSFEYRKTPTVPEIGICLEILNHMAIDRFGRVSICVRFDPKRLGVIGDVNEESLLDIWNGEKRKQWIEYHRQGRRDEIPLCSKCDFWGVPTSS
;
A
#
# COMPACT_ATOMS: atom_id res chain seq x y z
N MET A 1 -8.21 -5.08 -28.65
CA MET A 1 -7.82 -6.15 -27.69
C MET A 1 -7.76 -5.52 -26.30
N LYS A 2 -8.48 -6.05 -25.30
CA LYS A 2 -8.34 -5.57 -23.91
C LYS A 2 -7.01 -6.08 -23.35
N CYS A 3 -6.26 -5.21 -22.68
CA CYS A 3 -5.07 -5.59 -21.93
C CYS A 3 -4.97 -4.73 -20.66
N LEU A 4 -4.07 -5.09 -19.75
CA LEU A 4 -3.77 -4.31 -18.55
C LEU A 4 -2.75 -3.20 -18.87
N ASN A 5 -3.07 -2.36 -19.87
CA ASN A 5 -2.16 -1.31 -20.33
C ASN A 5 -1.89 -0.30 -19.22
N GLY A 6 -0.61 0.04 -19.02
CA GLY A 6 -0.14 0.98 -17.99
C GLY A 6 -0.21 0.47 -16.54
N LEU A 7 -0.83 -0.69 -16.28
CA LEU A 7 -0.87 -1.25 -14.92
C LEU A 7 0.55 -1.65 -14.49
N TYR A 8 1.06 -0.96 -13.48
CA TYR A 8 2.39 -1.15 -12.93
C TYR A 8 2.36 -1.89 -11.59
N CYS A 9 1.38 -1.57 -10.74
CA CYS A 9 1.33 -2.08 -9.38
C CYS A 9 -0.09 -2.43 -8.95
N VAL A 10 -0.25 -3.61 -8.34
CA VAL A 10 -1.48 -4.02 -7.66
C VAL A 10 -1.23 -4.13 -6.17
N HIS A 11 -2.01 -3.38 -5.39
CA HIS A 11 -2.03 -3.47 -3.94
C HIS A 11 -3.12 -4.44 -3.50
N LEU A 12 -2.76 -5.40 -2.66
CA LEU A 12 -3.65 -6.45 -2.18
C LEU A 12 -3.70 -6.43 -0.66
N GLU A 13 -4.85 -6.07 -0.10
CA GLU A 13 -5.07 -6.08 1.35
C GLU A 13 -5.29 -7.51 1.85
N LEU A 14 -4.21 -8.21 2.20
CA LEU A 14 -4.29 -9.57 2.77
C LEU A 14 -5.07 -9.60 4.10
N THR A 15 -4.89 -8.57 4.93
CA THR A 15 -5.65 -8.41 6.16
C THR A 15 -5.84 -6.93 6.46
N SER A 16 -6.97 -6.60 7.07
CA SER A 16 -7.20 -5.26 7.62
C SER A 16 -6.69 -5.14 9.06
N ARG A 17 -6.20 -6.22 9.68
CA ARG A 17 -5.71 -6.21 11.07
C ARG A 17 -4.34 -5.55 11.15
N CYS A 18 -4.06 -4.86 12.25
CA CYS A 18 -2.76 -4.26 12.52
C CYS A 18 -2.47 -4.31 14.04
N ASN A 19 -1.23 -4.61 14.41
CA ASN A 19 -0.75 -4.73 15.80
C ASN A 19 0.02 -3.48 16.28
N LYS A 20 -0.14 -2.35 15.56
CA LYS A 20 0.45 -1.05 15.89
C LYS A 20 -0.60 0.05 15.85
N ILE A 21 -0.49 1.01 16.75
CA ILE A 21 -1.42 2.14 16.87
C ILE A 21 -0.67 3.44 16.55
N CYS A 22 -0.45 3.70 15.26
CA CYS A 22 0.25 4.91 14.83
C CYS A 22 -0.65 6.15 14.99
N TRP A 23 -0.12 7.24 15.55
CA TRP A 23 -0.86 8.49 15.77
C TRP A 23 -1.36 9.14 14.47
N MET A 24 -0.62 8.98 13.37
CA MET A 24 -0.92 9.53 12.05
C MET A 24 -1.83 8.64 11.18
N CYS A 25 -2.15 7.42 11.63
CA CYS A 25 -2.86 6.46 10.79
C CYS A 25 -4.36 6.75 10.73
N GLY A 26 -4.86 7.05 9.53
CA GLY A 26 -6.27 7.28 9.28
C GLY A 26 -7.19 6.16 9.71
N ARG A 27 -6.77 4.90 9.50
CA ARG A 27 -7.54 3.74 9.95
C ARG A 27 -7.69 3.70 11.47
N ARG A 28 -6.58 3.95 12.21
CA ARG A 28 -6.61 3.98 13.68
C ARG A 28 -7.45 5.14 14.21
N LYS A 29 -7.45 6.27 13.49
CA LYS A 29 -8.31 7.41 13.80
C LYS A 29 -9.80 7.04 13.64
N ILE A 30 -10.18 6.42 12.51
CA ILE A 30 -11.56 5.94 12.29
C ILE A 30 -12.00 4.97 13.40
N ASP A 31 -11.16 4.01 13.78
CA ASP A 31 -11.51 3.05 14.84
C ASP A 31 -11.83 3.72 16.18
N ARG A 32 -11.10 4.81 16.49
CA ARG A 32 -11.24 5.53 17.77
C ARG A 32 -12.39 6.52 17.75
N GLU A 33 -12.56 7.25 16.65
CA GLU A 33 -13.44 8.43 16.59
C GLU A 33 -14.77 8.16 15.86
N TYR A 34 -14.84 7.12 15.02
CA TYR A 34 -16.01 6.79 14.21
C TYR A 34 -16.28 5.26 14.21
N PRO A 35 -16.51 4.66 15.39
CA PRO A 35 -16.69 3.21 15.52
C PRO A 35 -17.85 2.65 14.68
N GLU A 36 -18.84 3.46 14.34
CA GLU A 36 -19.98 3.11 13.50
C GLU A 36 -19.60 2.82 12.03
N ILE A 37 -18.50 3.39 11.55
CA ILE A 37 -17.92 3.10 10.23
C ILE A 37 -16.58 2.35 10.33
N ALA A 38 -16.18 1.94 11.54
CA ALA A 38 -15.02 1.09 11.73
C ALA A 38 -15.23 -0.26 11.05
N MET A 39 -14.19 -0.76 10.39
CA MET A 39 -14.29 -2.02 9.64
C MET A 39 -14.39 -3.21 10.59
N LYS A 40 -15.23 -4.19 10.23
CA LYS A 40 -15.11 -5.54 10.78
C LYS A 40 -13.75 -6.10 10.39
N TYR A 41 -12.81 -6.15 11.33
CA TYR A 41 -11.46 -6.66 11.10
C TYR A 41 -11.44 -8.10 10.61
N GLY A 42 -10.50 -8.42 9.72
CA GLY A 42 -10.35 -9.78 9.24
C GLY A 42 -9.28 -9.94 8.18
N GLU A 43 -9.33 -11.11 7.55
CA GLU A 43 -8.42 -11.57 6.52
C GLU A 43 -9.17 -11.68 5.19
N MET A 44 -8.44 -11.56 4.10
CA MET A 44 -8.91 -11.98 2.79
C MET A 44 -8.99 -13.50 2.76
N ASP A 45 -10.08 -14.03 2.22
CA ASP A 45 -10.20 -15.47 1.99
C ASP A 45 -9.09 -15.97 1.06
N PHE A 46 -8.50 -17.14 1.37
CA PHE A 46 -7.34 -17.62 0.62
C PHE A 46 -7.70 -18.04 -0.81
N GLU A 47 -8.91 -18.54 -1.07
CA GLU A 47 -9.35 -18.85 -2.44
C GLU A 47 -9.54 -17.56 -3.25
N LEU A 48 -9.95 -16.46 -2.59
CA LEU A 48 -9.97 -15.15 -3.23
C LEU A 48 -8.56 -14.66 -3.58
N VAL A 49 -7.57 -14.88 -2.72
CA VAL A 49 -6.14 -14.58 -3.04
C VAL A 49 -5.70 -15.35 -4.29
N LYS A 50 -6.01 -16.66 -4.38
CA LYS A 50 -5.70 -17.46 -5.58
C LYS A 50 -6.41 -16.94 -6.82
N LYS A 51 -7.71 -16.61 -6.71
CA LYS A 51 -8.50 -16.04 -7.82
C LYS A 51 -7.87 -14.76 -8.35
N ILE A 52 -7.36 -13.90 -7.47
CA ILE A 52 -6.67 -12.66 -7.83
C ILE A 52 -5.31 -12.95 -8.48
N ALA A 53 -4.50 -13.83 -7.86
CA ALA A 53 -3.18 -14.19 -8.36
C ALA A 53 -3.21 -14.73 -9.80
N ASN A 54 -4.21 -15.56 -10.14
CA ASN A 54 -4.40 -16.11 -11.48
C ASN A 54 -4.70 -15.06 -12.56
N GLN A 55 -5.00 -13.81 -12.18
CA GLN A 55 -5.30 -12.70 -13.10
C GLN A 55 -4.15 -11.68 -13.21
N MET A 56 -3.07 -11.85 -12.45
CA MET A 56 -1.94 -10.92 -12.44
C MET A 56 -1.05 -11.09 -13.68
N PRO A 57 -0.69 -10.00 -14.39
CA PRO A 57 0.36 -10.03 -15.39
C PRO A 57 1.70 -10.45 -14.79
N GLU A 58 2.52 -11.16 -15.56
CA GLU A 58 3.91 -11.42 -15.19
C GLU A 58 4.73 -10.12 -15.16
N GLY A 59 5.66 -10.00 -14.21
CA GLY A 59 6.61 -8.90 -14.11
C GLY A 59 6.11 -7.60 -13.49
N ILE A 60 4.80 -7.45 -13.21
CA ILE A 60 4.29 -6.28 -12.47
C ILE A 60 4.65 -6.34 -10.98
N VAL A 61 4.52 -5.22 -10.29
CA VAL A 61 4.67 -5.17 -8.83
C VAL A 61 3.38 -5.61 -8.16
N VAL A 62 3.49 -6.51 -7.17
CA VAL A 62 2.42 -6.78 -6.22
C VAL A 62 2.83 -6.26 -4.84
N GLN A 63 1.98 -5.42 -4.26
CA GLN A 63 2.15 -4.89 -2.90
C GLN A 63 1.15 -5.60 -1.99
N LEU A 64 1.62 -6.46 -1.09
CA LEU A 64 0.74 -7.34 -0.30
C LEU A 64 0.15 -6.66 0.96
N HIS A 65 0.03 -5.34 0.93
CA HIS A 65 -0.50 -4.53 2.01
C HIS A 65 -1.46 -3.46 1.47
N ASN A 66 -2.30 -2.96 2.37
CA ASN A 66 -3.05 -1.72 2.16
C ASN A 66 -3.25 -1.04 3.52
N ASN A 67 -4.37 -1.28 4.22
CA ASN A 67 -4.67 -0.61 5.50
C ASN A 67 -4.37 -1.46 6.76
N GLY A 68 -3.77 -2.64 6.60
CA GLY A 68 -3.39 -3.54 7.70
C GLY A 68 -1.90 -3.89 7.69
N GLU A 69 -1.49 -4.71 8.66
CA GLU A 69 -0.15 -5.28 8.76
C GLU A 69 -0.13 -6.65 8.06
N PRO A 70 0.52 -6.79 6.90
CA PRO A 70 0.54 -8.04 6.14
C PRO A 70 1.09 -9.24 6.91
N LEU A 71 2.05 -9.04 7.82
CA LEU A 71 2.62 -10.13 8.63
C LEU A 71 1.62 -10.74 9.63
N MET A 72 0.46 -10.11 9.84
CA MET A 72 -0.66 -10.67 10.61
C MET A 72 -1.53 -11.64 9.80
N TYR A 73 -1.29 -11.80 8.50
CA TYR A 73 -2.04 -12.74 7.68
C TYR A 73 -1.63 -14.19 7.98
N SER A 74 -2.60 -15.02 8.38
CA SER A 74 -2.40 -16.40 8.87
C SER A 74 -1.74 -17.32 7.84
N LYS A 75 -1.93 -17.03 6.54
CA LYS A 75 -1.39 -17.79 5.42
C LYS A 75 -0.36 -16.99 4.61
N PHE A 76 0.38 -16.06 5.26
CA PHE A 76 1.29 -15.12 4.59
C PHE A 76 2.26 -15.79 3.60
N GLY A 77 3.08 -16.75 4.05
CA GLY A 77 4.01 -17.46 3.16
C GLY A 77 3.32 -18.19 2.01
N LYS A 78 2.12 -18.76 2.24
CA LYS A 78 1.34 -19.41 1.18
C LYS A 78 0.81 -18.40 0.16
N ALA A 79 0.42 -17.20 0.61
CA ALA A 79 -0.01 -16.13 -0.27
C ALA A 79 1.15 -15.62 -1.13
N LEU A 80 2.34 -15.41 -0.55
CA LEU A 80 3.55 -15.00 -1.30
C LEU A 80 3.87 -15.94 -2.47
N ASN A 81 3.72 -17.24 -2.27
CA ASN A 81 4.02 -18.24 -3.30
C ASN A 81 3.09 -18.16 -4.51
N LEU A 82 1.90 -17.56 -4.39
CA LEU A 82 0.99 -17.38 -5.51
C LEU A 82 1.45 -16.30 -6.50
N PHE A 83 2.41 -15.46 -6.10
CA PHE A 83 2.88 -14.32 -6.88
C PHE A 83 4.35 -14.45 -7.31
N GLU A 84 4.85 -15.67 -7.51
CA GLU A 84 6.25 -15.94 -7.90
C GLU A 84 6.65 -15.31 -9.25
N LYS A 85 5.67 -15.02 -10.10
CA LYS A 85 5.85 -14.38 -11.41
C LYS A 85 5.79 -12.84 -11.34
N GLN A 86 5.54 -12.28 -10.17
CA GLN A 86 5.49 -10.83 -9.94
C GLN A 86 6.68 -10.40 -9.09
N ILE A 87 6.95 -9.10 -9.11
CA ILE A 87 7.88 -8.47 -8.17
C ILE A 87 7.14 -8.31 -6.84
N ARG A 88 7.51 -9.11 -5.84
CA ARG A 88 6.81 -9.22 -4.56
C ARG A 88 7.33 -8.17 -3.58
N CYS A 89 6.47 -7.22 -3.26
CA CYS A 89 6.74 -6.12 -2.36
C CYS A 89 5.74 -6.10 -1.20
N MET A 90 6.15 -5.53 -0.08
CA MET A 90 5.24 -5.16 1.00
C MET A 90 5.81 -4.08 1.89
N ASP A 91 4.91 -3.42 2.61
CA ASP A 91 5.25 -2.49 3.68
C ASP A 91 4.85 -3.12 5.02
N THR A 92 5.66 -2.93 6.04
CA THR A 92 5.42 -3.45 7.40
C THR A 92 5.81 -2.44 8.47
N ASN A 93 5.21 -2.57 9.64
CA ASN A 93 5.65 -1.92 10.87
C ASN A 93 6.82 -2.66 11.56
N ALA A 94 7.24 -3.80 11.02
CA ALA A 94 8.36 -4.64 11.48
C ALA A 94 8.21 -5.33 12.86
N LYS A 95 7.09 -5.18 13.56
CA LYS A 95 6.91 -5.81 14.89
C LYS A 95 6.96 -7.33 14.86
N LEU A 96 6.64 -7.94 13.71
CA LEU A 96 6.66 -9.40 13.50
C LEU A 96 7.80 -9.85 12.59
N ILE A 97 8.75 -8.97 12.26
CA ILE A 97 9.75 -9.23 11.21
C ILE A 97 10.68 -10.40 11.55
N ILE A 98 11.00 -10.59 12.84
CA ILE A 98 11.81 -11.71 13.33
C ILE A 98 11.00 -13.00 13.33
N GLU A 99 9.77 -12.97 13.87
CA GLU A 99 8.89 -14.14 13.94
C GLU A 99 8.56 -14.70 12.54
N LYS A 100 8.44 -13.83 11.54
CA LYS A 100 8.13 -14.19 10.15
C LYS A 100 9.36 -14.23 9.25
N ALA A 101 10.57 -14.22 9.80
CA ALA A 101 11.80 -14.10 9.01
C ALA A 101 11.96 -15.23 7.98
N ASP A 102 11.57 -16.45 8.34
CA ASP A 102 11.56 -17.64 7.47
C ASP A 102 10.65 -17.49 6.24
N GLN A 103 9.51 -16.81 6.42
CA GLN A 103 8.55 -16.54 5.34
C GLN A 103 8.95 -15.34 4.49
N ILE A 104 9.71 -14.39 5.04
CA ILE A 104 10.14 -13.15 4.37
C ILE A 104 11.40 -13.38 3.53
N ILE A 105 12.44 -13.97 4.13
CA ILE A 105 13.79 -14.02 3.54
C ILE A 105 13.78 -14.94 2.32
N GLY A 106 14.15 -14.39 1.16
CA GLY A 106 14.16 -15.11 -0.12
C GLY A 106 12.80 -15.22 -0.84
N ASN A 107 11.69 -14.80 -0.21
CA ASN A 107 10.36 -14.83 -0.82
C ASN A 107 9.81 -13.44 -1.19
N LEU A 108 10.53 -12.38 -0.85
CA LEU A 108 10.23 -11.00 -1.22
C LEU A 108 11.39 -10.39 -2.00
N ASP A 109 11.06 -9.50 -2.93
CA ASP A 109 12.03 -8.70 -3.66
C ASP A 109 12.36 -7.41 -2.89
N THR A 110 11.33 -6.74 -2.36
CA THR A 110 11.49 -5.54 -1.53
C THR A 110 10.61 -5.59 -0.27
N LEU A 111 11.20 -5.24 0.86
CA LEU A 111 10.51 -5.05 2.13
C LEU A 111 10.70 -3.60 2.60
N THR A 112 9.60 -2.85 2.63
CA THR A 112 9.58 -1.48 3.14
C THR A 112 9.24 -1.48 4.62
N ILE A 113 10.08 -0.88 5.44
CA ILE A 113 9.79 -0.62 6.85
C ILE A 113 9.25 0.80 6.98
N SER A 114 8.05 0.95 7.56
CA SER A 114 7.46 2.25 7.84
C SER A 114 8.01 2.79 9.16
N VAL A 115 8.79 3.87 9.09
CA VAL A 115 9.43 4.55 10.21
C VAL A 115 8.75 5.90 10.40
N ILE A 116 8.18 6.14 11.58
CA ILE A 116 7.27 7.26 11.79
C ILE A 116 7.87 8.25 12.81
N GLU A 117 7.77 9.55 12.50
CA GLU A 117 8.09 10.63 13.42
C GLU A 117 7.39 10.43 14.77
N ASN A 118 8.13 10.64 15.87
CA ASN A 118 7.62 10.54 17.24
C ASN A 118 6.91 9.21 17.56
N ASP A 119 7.35 8.10 16.95
CA ASP A 119 6.84 6.77 17.26
C ASP A 119 7.38 6.26 18.60
N PRO A 120 6.53 6.05 19.63
CA PRO A 120 6.98 5.56 20.94
C PRO A 120 7.60 4.16 20.89
N GLU A 121 7.34 3.38 19.83
CA GLU A 121 7.93 2.06 19.66
C GLU A 121 9.11 2.06 18.67
N GLY A 122 9.56 3.23 18.21
CA GLY A 122 10.57 3.37 17.15
C GLY A 122 11.92 2.77 17.52
N GLU A 123 12.35 2.87 18.78
CA GLU A 123 13.63 2.28 19.21
C GLU A 123 13.60 0.75 19.19
N ASN A 124 12.51 0.16 19.69
CA ASN A 124 12.31 -1.28 19.64
C ASN A 124 12.20 -1.78 18.19
N GLN A 125 11.52 -1.02 17.31
CA GLN A 125 11.48 -1.32 15.88
C GLN A 125 12.88 -1.33 15.26
N TYR A 126 13.72 -0.35 15.60
CA TYR A 126 15.09 -0.25 15.09
C TYR A 126 15.94 -1.46 15.49
N GLU A 127 15.87 -1.91 16.74
CA GLU A 127 16.59 -3.11 17.20
C GLU A 127 16.09 -4.39 16.51
N LEU A 128 14.77 -4.57 16.35
CA LEU A 128 14.21 -5.69 15.58
C LEU A 128 14.72 -5.71 14.13
N VAL A 129 14.80 -4.56 13.48
CA VAL A 129 15.31 -4.45 12.11
C VAL A 129 16.80 -4.78 12.05
N LYS A 130 17.61 -4.30 13.02
CA LYS A 130 19.03 -4.66 13.12
C LYS A 130 19.23 -6.17 13.23
N ASP A 131 18.46 -6.84 14.08
CA ASP A 131 18.55 -8.29 14.24
C ASP A 131 18.06 -9.03 12.99
N PHE A 132 17.00 -8.55 12.35
CA PHE A 132 16.53 -9.10 11.08
C PHE A 132 17.61 -9.02 10.00
N ILE A 133 18.34 -7.91 9.90
CA ILE A 133 19.45 -7.74 8.94
C ILE A 133 20.54 -8.79 9.19
N LYS A 134 20.89 -9.07 10.46
CA LYS A 134 21.85 -10.13 10.82
C LYS A 134 21.36 -11.51 10.36
N ILE A 135 20.09 -11.84 10.64
CA ILE A 135 19.47 -13.14 10.27
C ILE A 135 19.41 -13.31 8.74
N LYS A 136 18.96 -12.27 8.04
CA LYS A 136 18.85 -12.24 6.58
C LYS A 136 20.21 -12.37 5.91
N GLY A 137 21.22 -11.67 6.43
CA GLY A 137 22.53 -11.56 5.81
C GLY A 137 22.42 -10.98 4.40
N ARG A 138 23.06 -11.65 3.42
CA ARG A 138 23.07 -11.21 2.01
C ARG A 138 21.85 -11.64 1.20
N ARG A 139 20.98 -12.51 1.73
CA ARG A 139 19.77 -12.98 1.04
C ARG A 139 18.76 -11.84 0.89
N GLY A 140 17.83 -11.92 -0.06
CA GLY A 140 16.73 -10.95 -0.17
C GLY A 140 15.82 -10.95 1.08
N PRO A 141 14.97 -9.92 1.27
CA PRO A 141 14.64 -8.86 0.32
C PRO A 141 15.58 -7.63 0.35
N ASN A 142 15.51 -6.77 -0.66
CA ASN A 142 16.04 -5.41 -0.56
C ASN A 142 15.24 -4.62 0.52
N LEU A 143 15.94 -3.82 1.33
CA LEU A 143 15.30 -3.07 2.41
C LEU A 143 15.12 -1.60 2.04
N VAL A 144 13.91 -1.10 2.25
CA VAL A 144 13.59 0.33 2.13
C VAL A 144 13.11 0.85 3.48
N PHE A 145 13.75 1.88 4.02
CA PHE A 145 13.26 2.59 5.19
C PHE A 145 12.43 3.78 4.72
N ARG A 146 11.11 3.67 4.84
CA ARG A 146 10.19 4.75 4.53
C ARG A 146 10.04 5.63 5.76
N CYS A 147 10.72 6.77 5.77
CA CYS A 147 10.72 7.74 6.86
C CYS A 147 9.59 8.75 6.66
N LEU A 148 8.58 8.73 7.55
CA LEU A 148 7.41 9.61 7.50
C LEU A 148 7.55 10.74 8.52
N GLY A 149 7.66 11.98 8.03
CA GLY A 149 7.88 13.16 8.87
C GLY A 149 9.35 13.39 9.21
N ASP A 150 9.58 14.05 10.34
CA ASP A 150 10.91 14.33 10.91
C ASP A 150 11.43 13.09 11.65
N VAL A 151 12.29 12.34 10.96
CA VAL A 151 12.88 11.09 11.42
C VAL A 151 14.39 11.22 11.27
N ASP A 152 15.14 10.64 12.20
CA ASP A 152 16.61 10.53 12.08
C ASP A 152 16.99 9.59 10.92
N VAL A 153 17.05 10.15 9.71
CA VAL A 153 17.33 9.42 8.47
C VAL A 153 18.73 8.80 8.50
N GLU A 154 19.73 9.48 9.07
CA GLU A 154 21.10 8.96 9.10
C GLU A 154 21.22 7.73 9.99
N LYS A 155 20.49 7.67 11.11
CA LYS A 155 20.37 6.45 11.93
C LYS A 155 19.87 5.25 11.12
N TRP A 156 18.81 5.42 10.33
CA TRP A 156 18.28 4.32 9.51
C TRP A 156 19.16 4.00 8.31
N LYS A 157 19.78 5.00 7.69
CA LYS A 157 20.72 4.83 6.58
C LYS A 157 21.96 4.04 6.99
N ALA A 158 22.41 4.17 8.23
CA ALA A 158 23.51 3.38 8.79
C ALA A 158 23.25 1.85 8.78
N LEU A 159 21.98 1.42 8.66
CA LEU A 159 21.62 0.00 8.52
C LEU A 159 21.79 -0.54 7.08
N GLY A 160 22.15 0.30 6.11
CA GLY A 160 22.51 -0.14 4.75
C GLY A 160 21.33 -0.42 3.82
N GLY A 161 20.15 0.14 4.10
CA GLY A 161 18.97 0.08 3.23
C GLY A 161 18.76 1.36 2.41
N ILE A 162 17.78 1.34 1.50
CA ILE A 162 17.36 2.52 0.73
C ILE A 162 16.52 3.43 1.61
N ILE A 163 16.76 4.74 1.57
CA ILE A 163 15.90 5.72 2.26
C ILE A 163 14.84 6.24 1.31
N ALA A 164 13.58 6.22 1.76
CA ALA A 164 12.47 6.90 1.10
C ALA A 164 11.78 7.86 2.09
N THR A 165 11.94 9.17 1.91
CA THR A 165 11.29 10.16 2.78
C THR A 165 9.87 10.47 2.31
N ARG A 166 8.98 10.77 3.26
CA ARG A 166 7.56 11.08 3.01
C ARG A 166 7.07 12.19 3.93
N THR A 167 6.44 13.19 3.35
CA THR A 167 5.73 14.22 4.13
C THR A 167 4.42 13.70 4.70
N LEU A 168 4.10 14.13 5.92
CA LEU A 168 2.89 13.75 6.64
C LEU A 168 1.69 14.59 6.15
N HIS A 169 0.49 14.03 6.30
CA HIS A 169 -0.78 14.65 5.92
C HIS A 169 -1.86 14.36 6.95
N ASN A 170 -3.04 14.96 6.79
CA ASN A 170 -4.16 14.72 7.70
C ASN A 170 -4.54 13.22 7.71
N PRO A 171 -4.66 12.57 8.88
CA PRO A 171 -5.05 11.16 8.95
C PRO A 171 -6.40 10.85 8.28
N MET A 172 -7.31 11.81 8.18
CA MET A 172 -8.65 11.60 7.62
C MET A 172 -8.69 11.48 6.09
N GLY A 173 -7.58 11.69 5.40
CA GLY A 173 -7.54 11.53 3.95
C GLY A 173 -6.19 11.87 3.37
N SER A 174 -6.17 12.36 2.14
CA SER A 174 -4.93 12.69 1.42
C SER A 174 -4.94 14.17 1.11
N PHE A 175 -5.05 14.99 2.15
CA PHE A 175 -5.12 16.45 2.09
C PHE A 175 -4.39 17.05 3.30
N GLU A 176 -4.14 18.36 3.26
CA GLU A 176 -3.41 19.08 4.31
C GLU A 176 -2.03 18.44 4.58
N TYR A 177 -1.29 18.19 3.50
CA TYR A 177 0.10 17.75 3.62
C TYR A 177 0.94 18.88 4.22
N ARG A 178 1.91 18.53 5.08
CA ARG A 178 2.86 19.49 5.66
C ARG A 178 3.72 20.17 4.58
N LYS A 179 3.98 19.46 3.48
CA LYS A 179 4.63 19.99 2.26
C LYS A 179 3.76 19.72 1.05
N THR A 180 3.70 20.67 0.13
CA THR A 180 2.90 20.56 -1.09
C THR A 180 3.30 19.32 -1.89
N PRO A 181 2.34 18.42 -2.22
CA PRO A 181 2.61 17.25 -3.03
C PRO A 181 3.14 17.61 -4.41
N THR A 182 4.03 16.78 -4.93
CA THR A 182 4.58 16.93 -6.27
C THR A 182 3.52 16.59 -7.30
N VAL A 183 3.32 17.49 -8.27
CA VAL A 183 2.44 17.27 -9.42
C VAL A 183 3.30 16.78 -10.59
N PRO A 184 2.98 15.64 -11.23
CA PRO A 184 3.73 15.18 -12.39
C PRO A 184 3.47 16.11 -13.59
N GLU A 185 4.48 16.31 -14.44
CA GLU A 185 4.42 17.25 -15.59
C GLU A 185 3.28 16.94 -16.57
N ILE A 186 2.85 15.67 -16.64
CA ILE A 186 1.71 15.27 -17.48
C ILE A 186 0.36 15.78 -16.96
N GLY A 187 0.30 16.37 -15.76
CA GLY A 187 -0.93 16.92 -15.18
C GLY A 187 -2.00 15.87 -14.81
N ILE A 188 -1.63 14.59 -14.75
CA ILE A 188 -2.52 13.47 -14.43
C ILE A 188 -1.92 12.68 -13.26
N CYS A 189 -2.76 12.32 -12.29
CA CYS A 189 -2.30 11.57 -11.12
C CYS A 189 -1.76 10.18 -11.54
N LEU A 190 -0.57 9.81 -11.08
CA LEU A 190 0.06 8.55 -11.48
C LEU A 190 -0.61 7.31 -10.86
N GLU A 191 -1.34 7.48 -9.75
CA GLU A 191 -2.08 6.37 -9.11
C GLU A 191 -3.21 5.87 -10.00
N ILE A 192 -4.08 6.76 -10.49
CA ILE A 192 -5.22 6.37 -11.34
C ILE A 192 -4.78 5.73 -12.67
N LEU A 193 -3.61 6.12 -13.16
CA LEU A 193 -3.06 5.57 -14.39
C LEU A 193 -2.49 4.16 -14.17
N ASN A 194 -1.78 3.94 -13.06
CA ASN A 194 -0.83 2.84 -12.97
C ASN A 194 -1.03 1.89 -11.76
N HIS A 195 -1.92 2.24 -10.83
CA HIS A 195 -2.16 1.49 -9.60
C HIS A 195 -3.59 0.97 -9.50
N MET A 196 -3.73 -0.19 -8.87
CA MET A 196 -5.02 -0.76 -8.48
C MET A 196 -4.91 -1.20 -7.03
N ALA A 197 -5.95 -0.97 -6.22
CA ALA A 197 -6.01 -1.47 -4.85
C ALA A 197 -7.21 -2.42 -4.68
N ILE A 198 -6.96 -3.61 -4.15
CA ILE A 198 -7.98 -4.63 -3.89
C ILE A 198 -8.06 -4.82 -2.38
N ASP A 199 -9.23 -4.52 -1.82
CA ASP A 199 -9.44 -4.73 -0.39
C ASP A 199 -9.74 -6.19 -0.06
N ARG A 200 -9.71 -6.54 1.23
CA ARG A 200 -9.83 -7.94 1.66
C ARG A 200 -11.13 -8.65 1.26
N PHE A 201 -12.13 -7.92 0.77
CA PHE A 201 -13.40 -8.47 0.30
C PHE A 201 -13.45 -8.64 -1.21
N GLY A 202 -12.43 -8.20 -1.95
CA GLY A 202 -12.38 -8.27 -3.41
C GLY A 202 -12.78 -6.98 -4.13
N ARG A 203 -13.17 -5.94 -3.38
CA ARG A 203 -13.54 -4.65 -3.97
C ARG A 203 -12.30 -3.95 -4.50
N VAL A 204 -12.38 -3.52 -5.76
CA VAL A 204 -11.28 -2.92 -6.52
C VAL A 204 -11.45 -1.41 -6.54
N SER A 205 -10.41 -0.68 -6.13
CA SER A 205 -10.36 0.78 -6.10
C SER A 205 -9.31 1.32 -7.05
N ILE A 206 -9.55 2.54 -7.54
CA ILE A 206 -8.71 3.20 -8.55
C ILE A 206 -7.36 3.70 -8.02
N CYS A 207 -7.17 3.74 -6.70
CA CYS A 207 -5.91 4.15 -6.07
C CYS A 207 -5.78 3.54 -4.67
N VAL A 208 -4.60 3.70 -4.08
CA VAL A 208 -4.24 3.15 -2.75
C VAL A 208 -4.54 4.09 -1.60
N ARG A 209 -5.18 5.24 -1.87
CA ARG A 209 -5.39 6.27 -0.85
C ARG A 209 -6.45 5.83 0.14
N PHE A 210 -6.27 6.24 1.40
CA PHE A 210 -7.21 5.94 2.47
C PHE A 210 -8.59 6.50 2.14
N ASP A 211 -9.55 5.60 1.94
CA ASP A 211 -10.91 5.92 1.51
C ASP A 211 -11.93 5.12 2.35
N PRO A 212 -12.25 5.58 3.56
CA PRO A 212 -13.20 4.88 4.43
C PRO A 212 -14.62 4.84 3.84
N LYS A 213 -14.96 5.79 2.96
CA LYS A 213 -16.26 5.91 2.31
C LYS A 213 -16.37 5.12 0.99
N ARG A 214 -15.26 4.53 0.52
CA ARG A 214 -15.21 3.70 -0.69
C ARG A 214 -15.62 4.45 -1.96
N LEU A 215 -15.39 5.76 -1.98
CA LEU A 215 -15.66 6.64 -3.12
C LEU A 215 -14.85 6.27 -4.37
N GLY A 216 -13.68 5.66 -4.21
CA GLY A 216 -12.78 5.24 -5.29
C GLY A 216 -13.00 3.84 -5.83
N VAL A 217 -14.01 3.09 -5.35
CA VAL A 217 -14.30 1.72 -5.82
C VAL A 217 -14.81 1.74 -7.25
N ILE A 218 -14.21 0.94 -8.11
CA ILE A 218 -14.51 0.84 -9.55
C ILE A 218 -15.05 -0.53 -9.98
N GLY A 219 -15.02 -1.54 -9.11
CA GLY A 219 -15.57 -2.87 -9.38
C GLY A 219 -15.33 -3.85 -8.23
N ASP A 220 -15.68 -5.11 -8.44
CA ASP A 220 -15.45 -6.21 -7.49
C ASP A 220 -14.99 -7.47 -8.23
N VAL A 221 -13.83 -8.02 -7.82
CA VAL A 221 -13.24 -9.21 -8.45
C VAL A 221 -14.06 -10.48 -8.21
N ASN A 222 -15.03 -10.46 -7.31
CA ASN A 222 -16.00 -11.54 -7.16
C ASN A 222 -16.96 -11.61 -8.34
N GLU A 223 -17.27 -10.48 -8.97
CA GLU A 223 -18.27 -10.33 -10.03
C GLU A 223 -17.64 -10.24 -11.43
N GLU A 224 -16.53 -9.52 -11.56
CA GLU A 224 -15.89 -9.22 -12.84
C GLU A 224 -14.40 -9.60 -12.82
N SER A 225 -13.80 -9.78 -14.01
CA SER A 225 -12.35 -9.98 -14.11
C SER A 225 -11.60 -8.67 -13.86
N LEU A 226 -10.36 -8.75 -13.33
CA LEU A 226 -9.52 -7.56 -13.15
C LEU A 226 -9.24 -6.84 -14.47
N LEU A 227 -9.15 -7.59 -15.56
CA LEU A 227 -9.01 -7.04 -16.91
C LEU A 227 -10.23 -6.20 -17.31
N ASP A 228 -11.43 -6.67 -17.01
CA ASP A 228 -12.68 -5.96 -17.30
C ASP A 228 -12.84 -4.74 -16.41
N ILE A 229 -12.58 -4.86 -15.11
CA ILE A 229 -12.63 -3.73 -14.16
C ILE A 229 -11.64 -2.64 -14.58
N TRP A 230 -10.39 -2.99 -14.92
CA TRP A 230 -9.36 -2.03 -15.34
C TRP A 230 -9.71 -1.31 -16.65
N ASN A 231 -10.45 -1.98 -17.54
CA ASN A 231 -10.91 -1.44 -18.80
C ASN A 231 -12.38 -0.95 -18.74
N GLY A 232 -12.95 -0.89 -17.54
CA GLY A 232 -14.34 -0.53 -17.30
C GLY A 232 -14.62 0.94 -17.58
N GLU A 233 -15.87 1.25 -17.92
CA GLU A 233 -16.28 2.59 -18.35
C GLU A 233 -16.06 3.64 -17.26
N LYS A 234 -16.31 3.29 -16.00
CA LYS A 234 -16.10 4.17 -14.85
C LYS A 234 -14.65 4.66 -14.75
N ARG A 235 -13.67 3.77 -14.90
CA ARG A 235 -12.24 4.13 -14.87
C ARG A 235 -11.87 4.99 -16.08
N LYS A 236 -12.33 4.63 -17.28
CA LYS A 236 -12.07 5.40 -18.51
C LYS A 236 -12.61 6.82 -18.40
N GLN A 237 -13.83 6.98 -17.90
CA GLN A 237 -14.45 8.28 -17.68
C GLN A 237 -13.65 9.12 -16.67
N TRP A 238 -13.18 8.52 -15.58
CA TRP A 238 -12.36 9.23 -14.59
C TRP A 238 -10.99 9.64 -15.13
N ILE A 239 -10.35 8.81 -15.96
CA ILE A 239 -9.13 9.20 -16.68
C ILE A 239 -9.42 10.36 -17.64
N GLU A 240 -10.56 10.34 -18.33
CA GLU A 240 -10.97 11.43 -19.21
C GLU A 240 -11.19 12.74 -18.44
N TYR A 241 -11.81 12.69 -17.26
CA TYR A 241 -11.91 13.87 -16.39
C TYR A 241 -10.54 14.44 -16.02
N HIS A 242 -9.56 13.58 -15.70
CA HIS A 242 -8.18 14.04 -15.51
C HIS A 242 -7.59 14.71 -16.75
N ARG A 243 -7.78 14.12 -17.95
CA ARG A 243 -7.29 14.68 -19.22
C ARG A 243 -7.89 16.06 -19.54
N GLN A 244 -9.12 16.29 -19.10
CA GLN A 244 -9.84 17.56 -19.27
C GLN A 244 -9.56 18.58 -18.16
N GLY A 245 -8.72 18.26 -17.16
CA GLY A 245 -8.49 19.12 -15.99
C GLY A 245 -9.64 19.13 -14.98
N ARG A 246 -10.62 18.24 -15.13
CA ARG A 246 -11.84 18.11 -14.32
C ARG A 246 -11.72 17.08 -13.21
N ARG A 247 -10.56 17.04 -12.55
CA ARG A 247 -10.25 16.07 -11.48
C ARG A 247 -11.23 16.15 -10.30
N ASP A 248 -11.84 17.31 -10.11
CA ASP A 248 -12.87 17.61 -9.13
C ASP A 248 -14.21 16.90 -9.36
N GLU A 249 -14.47 16.37 -10.56
CA GLU A 249 -15.65 15.55 -10.86
C GLU A 249 -15.57 14.14 -10.26
N ILE A 250 -14.37 13.70 -9.84
CA ILE A 250 -14.17 12.38 -9.25
C ILE A 250 -14.31 12.50 -7.73
N PRO A 251 -15.28 11.82 -7.09
CA PRO A 251 -15.60 12.04 -5.67
C PRO A 251 -14.42 11.87 -4.70
N LEU A 252 -13.52 10.92 -4.97
CA LEU A 252 -12.32 10.71 -4.15
C LEU A 252 -11.21 11.73 -4.46
N CYS A 253 -11.09 12.17 -5.72
CA CYS A 253 -9.99 13.05 -6.14
C CYS A 253 -10.28 14.53 -5.88
N SER A 254 -11.55 14.93 -5.79
CA SER A 254 -11.98 16.31 -5.60
C SER A 254 -11.51 16.96 -4.31
N LYS A 255 -11.12 16.15 -3.32
CA LYS A 255 -10.60 16.59 -2.01
C LYS A 255 -9.19 16.07 -1.74
N CYS A 256 -8.51 15.57 -2.75
CA CYS A 256 -7.22 14.93 -2.60
C CYS A 256 -6.12 15.87 -3.10
N ASP A 257 -5.08 16.12 -2.32
CA ASP A 257 -3.92 16.91 -2.74
C ASP A 257 -2.85 16.03 -3.41
N PHE A 258 -2.99 14.69 -3.36
CA PHE A 258 -2.00 13.75 -3.87
C PHE A 258 -2.13 13.48 -5.37
N TRP A 259 -0.99 13.41 -6.06
CA TRP A 259 -0.89 13.22 -7.51
C TRP A 259 -0.12 11.95 -7.91
N GLY A 260 0.07 11.00 -6.99
CA GLY A 260 0.80 9.77 -7.27
C GLY A 260 2.32 9.93 -7.26
N VAL A 261 2.82 11.12 -6.92
CA VAL A 261 4.24 11.38 -6.70
C VAL A 261 4.43 11.74 -5.23
N PRO A 262 5.07 10.86 -4.44
CA PRO A 262 5.34 11.16 -3.04
C PRO A 262 6.36 12.29 -2.88
N THR A 263 6.09 13.19 -1.94
CA THR A 263 6.97 14.30 -1.61
C THR A 263 7.77 13.98 -0.36
N SER A 264 9.06 14.32 -0.40
CA SER A 264 9.98 14.14 0.73
C SER A 264 9.51 14.91 1.97
N SER A 265 9.83 14.39 3.16
CA SER A 265 9.61 15.10 4.41
C SER A 265 10.42 16.38 4.51
#